data_AF-A0AAF0K9E8-F1
#
_entry.id   AF-A0AAF0K9E8-F1
#
_cell.length_a   1.000
_cell.length_b   1.000
_cell.length_c   1.000
_cell.angle_alpha   90.00
_cell.angle_beta   90.00
_cell.angle_gamma   90.00
#
_symmetry.space_group_name_H-M   'P 1'
#
loop_
_entity.id
_entity.type
_entity.pdbx_description
1 polymer ?
#
loop_
_entity_poly.entity_id
_entity_poly.type
_entity_poly.pdbx_seq_one_letter_code
_entity_poly.pdbx_strand_id
1 'polypeptide(L)'
;MSTLTTILTYIQENSETVTLEPFQYANVIRFGIDDQVQLPEIEKLFPDMRLHVNRIDSDYVNAHRDLLEAFYQQTIEKQKDGFQDVWITTTHLSDRHIFLVDLSFE
;
A
#
# COMPACT_ATOMS: atom_id res chain seq x y z
N MET A 1 -4.34 -15.07 7.45
CA MET A 1 -3.64 -13.99 6.71
C MET A 1 -3.97 -12.68 7.36
N SER A 2 -2.99 -11.79 7.52
CA SER A 2 -3.26 -10.44 8.05
C SER A 2 -3.95 -9.59 7.00
N THR A 3 -4.71 -8.58 7.41
CA THR A 3 -5.44 -7.71 6.49
C THR A 3 -4.50 -6.92 5.56
N LEU A 4 -3.31 -6.58 6.06
CA LEU A 4 -2.23 -6.01 5.26
C LEU A 4 -1.77 -6.96 4.15
N THR A 5 -1.57 -8.24 4.47
CA THR A 5 -1.19 -9.26 3.48
C THR A 5 -2.21 -9.33 2.36
N THR A 6 -3.50 -9.30 2.71
CA THR A 6 -4.58 -9.35 1.72
C THR A 6 -4.50 -8.17 0.74
N ILE A 7 -4.29 -6.95 1.23
CA ILE A 7 -4.17 -5.76 0.36
C ILE A 7 -2.92 -5.86 -0.53
N LEU A 8 -1.76 -6.17 0.04
CA LEU A 8 -0.50 -6.20 -0.69
C LEU A 8 -0.48 -7.32 -1.74
N THR A 9 -0.96 -8.51 -1.39
CA THR A 9 -1.08 -9.63 -2.33
C THR A 9 -2.06 -9.29 -3.45
N TYR A 10 -3.20 -8.65 -3.14
CA TYR A 10 -4.15 -8.20 -4.18
C TYR A 10 -3.49 -7.25 -5.18
N ILE A 11 -2.76 -6.23 -4.70
CA ILE A 11 -2.05 -5.28 -5.57
C ILE A 11 -0.99 -6.00 -6.42
N GLN A 12 -0.22 -6.90 -5.82
CA GLN A 12 0.83 -7.66 -6.53
C GLN A 12 0.24 -8.55 -7.64
N GLU A 13 -0.85 -9.26 -7.35
CA GLU A 13 -1.48 -10.20 -8.28
C GLU A 13 -2.32 -9.51 -9.36
N ASN A 14 -2.77 -8.27 -9.14
CA ASN A 14 -3.64 -7.52 -10.03
C ASN A 14 -2.97 -6.22 -10.55
N SER A 15 -1.65 -6.22 -10.71
CA SER A 15 -0.88 -5.03 -11.09
C SER A 15 -1.28 -4.42 -12.44
N GLU A 16 -1.96 -5.18 -13.31
CA GLU A 16 -2.46 -4.70 -14.61
C GLU A 16 -3.74 -3.86 -14.50
N THR A 17 -4.51 -4.02 -13.41
CA THR A 17 -5.79 -3.32 -13.20
C THR A 17 -5.73 -2.26 -12.11
N VAL A 18 -4.71 -2.33 -11.24
CA VAL A 18 -4.41 -1.29 -10.25
C VAL A 18 -3.67 -0.14 -10.94
N THR A 19 -4.15 1.09 -10.72
CA THR A 19 -3.51 2.28 -11.28
C THR A 19 -2.43 2.80 -10.34
N LEU A 20 -1.21 2.98 -10.86
CA LEU A 20 -0.15 3.69 -10.17
C LEU A 20 -0.38 5.20 -10.31
N GLU A 21 -0.57 5.90 -9.20
CA GLU A 21 -0.83 7.34 -9.21
C GLU A 21 0.50 8.13 -9.30
N PRO A 22 0.57 9.22 -10.09
CA PRO A 22 1.83 9.90 -10.42
C PRO A 22 2.44 10.77 -9.29
N PHE A 23 2.14 10.53 -8.01
CA PHE A 23 2.67 11.35 -6.91
C PHE A 23 4.16 11.07 -6.61
N GLN A 24 4.99 12.12 -6.73
CA GLN A 24 6.46 12.07 -6.61
C GLN A 24 6.95 12.36 -5.18
N TYR A 25 6.67 11.47 -4.23
CA TYR A 25 7.57 11.37 -3.07
C TYR A 25 8.56 10.25 -3.36
N ALA A 26 9.83 10.57 -3.23
CA ALA A 26 10.96 9.73 -3.59
C ALA A 26 10.90 8.28 -3.04
N ASN A 27 10.36 8.11 -1.83
CA ASN A 27 10.28 6.85 -1.09
C ASN A 27 8.84 6.34 -0.89
N VAL A 28 7.86 6.86 -1.62
CA VAL A 28 6.45 6.45 -1.52
C VAL A 28 5.97 5.91 -2.85
N ILE A 29 5.21 4.83 -2.80
CA ILE A 29 4.41 4.36 -3.93
C ILE A 29 2.94 4.43 -3.59
N ARG A 30 2.12 4.86 -4.56
CA ARG A 30 0.68 5.03 -4.42
C ARG A 30 -0.07 4.19 -5.43
N PHE A 31 -1.09 3.51 -4.95
CA PHE A 31 -1.99 2.69 -5.72
C PHE A 31 -3.43 3.19 -5.59
N GLY A 32 -4.14 3.20 -6.71
CA GLY A 32 -5.60 3.33 -6.77
C GLY A 32 -6.23 1.98 -7.13
N ILE A 33 -7.13 1.51 -6.28
CA ILE A 33 -7.94 0.30 -6.47
C ILE A 33 -9.40 0.75 -6.67
N ASP A 34 -10.09 0.18 -7.66
CA ASP A 34 -11.52 0.43 -7.89
C ASP A 34 -12.35 0.04 -6.65
N ASP A 35 -13.29 0.91 -6.24
CA ASP A 35 -14.07 0.71 -5.01
C ASP A 35 -15.09 -0.44 -5.06
N GLN A 36 -15.28 -1.07 -6.23
CA GLN A 36 -16.14 -2.25 -6.40
C GLN A 36 -15.45 -3.55 -6.00
N VAL A 37 -14.14 -3.52 -5.70
CA VAL A 37 -13.38 -4.69 -5.24
C VAL A 37 -13.84 -5.12 -3.86
N GLN A 38 -14.21 -6.40 -3.73
CA GLN A 38 -14.61 -6.97 -2.45
C GLN A 38 -13.38 -7.38 -1.64
N LEU A 39 -13.02 -6.55 -0.65
CA LEU A 39 -12.01 -6.87 0.36
C LEU A 39 -12.68 -7.14 1.71
N PRO A 40 -12.14 -8.08 2.52
CA PRO A 40 -12.63 -8.31 3.88
C PRO A 40 -12.43 -7.06 4.74
N GLU A 41 -13.42 -6.72 5.59
CA GLU A 41 -13.34 -5.61 6.56
C GLU A 41 -13.00 -4.24 5.94
N ILE A 42 -13.46 -3.99 4.71
CA ILE A 42 -13.05 -2.85 3.88
C ILE A 42 -13.26 -1.48 4.55
N GLU A 43 -14.35 -1.28 5.28
CA GLU A 43 -14.65 -0.01 5.98
C GLU A 43 -13.64 0.29 7.10
N LYS A 44 -13.04 -0.74 7.71
CA LYS A 44 -11.98 -0.55 8.73
C LYS A 44 -10.64 -0.25 8.08
N LEU A 45 -10.42 -0.80 6.89
CA LEU A 45 -9.17 -0.63 6.16
C LEU A 45 -9.12 0.71 5.46
N PHE A 46 -10.22 1.11 4.82
CA PHE A 46 -10.33 2.30 4.00
C PHE A 46 -11.46 3.17 4.54
N PRO A 47 -11.21 3.95 5.60
CA PRO A 47 -12.24 4.84 6.11
C PRO A 47 -12.60 5.90 5.07
N ASP A 48 -13.90 6.20 4.98
CA ASP A 48 -14.44 7.18 4.05
C ASP A 48 -13.86 8.57 4.28
N MET A 49 -13.25 9.11 3.23
CA MET A 49 -12.74 10.48 3.17
C MET A 49 -11.81 10.85 4.33
N ARG A 50 -11.08 9.86 4.88
CA ARG A 50 -10.14 10.02 5.99
C ARG A 50 -8.93 9.12 5.80
N LEU A 51 -7.75 9.64 6.18
CA LEU A 51 -6.51 8.86 6.16
C LEU A 51 -6.44 7.94 7.37
N HIS A 52 -6.12 6.68 7.12
CA HIS A 52 -5.74 5.70 8.12
C HIS A 52 -4.27 5.34 7.91
N VAL A 53 -3.41 5.69 8.88
CA VAL A 53 -1.97 5.53 8.77
C VAL A 53 -1.50 4.54 9.84
N ASN A 54 -0.77 3.51 9.43
CA ASN A 54 -0.21 2.51 10.34
C ASN A 54 1.25 2.22 9.98
N ARG A 55 2.11 2.13 11.01
CA ARG A 55 3.42 1.49 10.84
C ARG A 55 3.21 -0.01 10.76
N ILE A 56 3.77 -0.65 9.74
CA ILE A 56 3.75 -2.10 9.60
C ILE A 56 4.65 -2.68 10.69
N ASP A 57 4.16 -3.73 11.35
CA ASP A 57 4.90 -4.42 12.40
C ASP A 57 6.24 -4.94 11.87
N SER A 58 7.32 -4.76 12.64
CA SER A 58 8.67 -5.14 12.22
C SER A 58 8.81 -6.64 11.94
N ASP A 59 8.10 -7.50 12.68
CA ASP A 59 8.12 -8.94 12.44
C ASP A 59 7.44 -9.26 11.10
N TYR A 60 6.38 -8.52 10.76
CA TYR A 60 5.74 -8.63 9.46
C TYR A 60 6.69 -8.18 8.33
N VAL A 61 7.35 -7.04 8.49
CA VAL A 61 8.32 -6.51 7.50
C VAL A 61 9.41 -7.53 7.24
N ASN A 62 9.97 -8.12 8.30
CA ASN A 62 11.02 -9.13 8.18
C ASN A 62 10.52 -10.42 7.52
N ALA A 63 9.34 -10.91 7.90
CA ALA A 63 8.79 -12.15 7.38
C ALA A 63 8.32 -12.05 5.92
N HIS A 64 7.94 -10.85 5.46
CA HIS A 64 7.43 -10.60 4.11
C HIS A 64 8.34 -9.66 3.31
N ARG A 65 9.65 -9.70 3.58
CA ARG A 65 10.59 -8.75 2.99
C ARG A 65 10.62 -8.78 1.47
N ASP A 66 10.56 -9.96 0.86
CA ASP A 66 10.56 -10.10 -0.61
C ASP A 66 9.35 -9.43 -1.26
N LEU A 67 8.18 -9.50 -0.62
CA LEU A 67 6.96 -8.84 -1.08
C LEU A 67 7.11 -7.32 -1.02
N LEU A 68 7.62 -6.80 0.10
CA LEU A 68 7.82 -5.36 0.30
C LEU A 68 8.94 -4.82 -0.59
N GLU A 69 9.99 -5.61 -0.83
CA GLU A 69 11.08 -5.28 -1.74
C GLU A 69 10.57 -5.11 -3.18
N ALA A 70 9.62 -5.95 -3.63
CA ALA A 70 9.01 -5.79 -4.95
C ALA A 70 8.30 -4.44 -5.14
N PHE A 71 7.71 -3.90 -4.06
CA PHE A 71 7.13 -2.55 -4.06
C PHE A 71 8.20 -1.46 -3.93
N TYR A 72 9.18 -1.64 -3.05
CA TYR A 72 10.28 -0.71 -2.87
C TYR A 72 11.10 -0.51 -4.16
N GLN A 73 11.27 -1.56 -4.97
CA GLN A 73 11.99 -1.45 -6.24
C GLN A 73 11.34 -0.50 -7.26
N GLN A 74 10.05 -0.17 -7.06
CA GLN A 74 9.28 0.76 -7.88
C GLN A 74 9.38 2.22 -7.40
N THR A 75 9.99 2.48 -6.24
CA THR A 75 10.25 3.85 -5.77
C THR A 75 11.34 4.52 -6.59
N ILE A 76 11.31 5.85 -6.65
CA ILE A 76 12.26 6.66 -7.44
C ILE A 76 13.61 6.74 -6.74
N GLU A 77 13.62 6.98 -5.42
CA GLU A 77 14.85 6.97 -4.63
C GLU A 77 14.94 5.70 -3.80
N LYS A 78 16.16 5.18 -3.73
CA LYS A 78 16.51 4.01 -2.94
C LYS A 78 17.58 4.44 -1.96
N GLN A 79 17.32 4.22 -0.68
CA GLN A 79 18.33 4.31 0.36
C GLN A 79 19.39 3.23 0.14
N LYS A 80 20.64 3.55 0.51
CA LYS A 80 21.81 2.67 0.31
C LYS A 80 21.65 1.32 1.01
N ASP A 81 21.02 1.31 2.18
CA ASP A 81 20.89 0.11 3.03
C ASP A 81 19.49 -0.56 2.90
N GLY A 82 18.69 -0.15 1.91
CA GLY A 82 17.29 -0.56 1.76
C GLY A 82 16.37 0.16 2.76
N PHE A 83 15.21 -0.44 3.05
CA PHE A 83 14.27 0.06 4.06
C PHE A 83 14.31 -0.81 5.31
N GLN A 84 14.00 -0.21 6.46
CA GLN A 84 13.79 -0.89 7.74
C GLN A 84 12.33 -0.80 8.16
N ASP A 85 11.72 0.35 7.94
CA ASP A 85 10.36 0.65 8.33
C ASP A 85 9.49 0.86 7.10
N VAL A 86 8.25 0.39 7.21
CA VAL A 86 7.26 0.59 6.18
C VAL A 86 5.99 1.12 6.83
N TRP A 87 5.46 2.20 6.29
CA TRP A 87 4.18 2.75 6.67
C TRP A 87 3.17 2.47 5.57
N ILE A 88 1.96 2.06 5.96
CA ILE A 88 0.81 1.96 5.07
C ILE A 88 -0.18 3.06 5.40
N THR A 89 -0.60 3.80 4.37
CA THR A 89 -1.72 4.75 4.47
C THR A 89 -2.84 4.32 3.56
N THR A 90 -4.06 4.31 4.07
CA THR A 90 -5.26 3.92 3.32
C THR A 90 -6.37 4.95 3.48
N THR A 91 -7.19 5.13 2.45
CA THR A 91 -8.41 5.94 2.49
C THR A 91 -9.36 5.49 1.40
N HIS A 92 -10.67 5.62 1.64
CA HIS A 92 -11.66 5.53 0.57
C HIS A 92 -11.98 6.94 0.07
N LEU A 93 -11.64 7.21 -1.19
CA LEU A 93 -12.03 8.43 -1.90
C LEU A 93 -13.37 8.18 -2.59
N SER A 94 -14.45 8.24 -1.81
CA SER A 94 -15.80 7.86 -2.25
C SER A 94 -16.36 8.73 -3.37
N ASP A 95 -15.88 9.97 -3.51
CA ASP A 95 -16.23 10.88 -4.60
C ASP A 95 -15.55 10.52 -5.94
N ARG A 96 -14.52 9.67 -5.88
CA ARG A 96 -13.73 9.21 -7.02
C ARG A 96 -13.85 7.71 -7.27
N HIS A 97 -14.59 7.00 -6.44
CA HIS A 97 -14.75 5.54 -6.49
C HIS A 97 -13.43 4.76 -6.40
N ILE A 98 -12.53 5.22 -5.52
CA ILE A 98 -11.18 4.64 -5.39
C ILE A 98 -10.83 4.37 -3.94
N PHE A 99 -10.35 3.16 -3.66
CA PHE A 99 -9.54 2.86 -2.48
C PHE A 99 -8.09 3.18 -2.76
N LEU A 100 -7.52 4.11 -1.99
CA LEU A 100 -6.13 4.55 -2.14
C LEU A 100 -5.27 3.82 -1.11
N VAL A 101 -4.13 3.30 -1.55
CA VAL A 101 -3.09 2.70 -0.71
C VAL A 101 -1.75 3.37 -1.00
N ASP A 102 -1.10 3.91 0.03
CA ASP A 102 0.29 4.35 -0.02
C ASP A 102 1.17 3.42 0.80
N LEU A 103 2.34 3.10 0.26
CA LEU A 103 3.45 2.50 1.00
C LEU A 103 4.60 3.48 1.03
N SER A 104 5.01 3.89 2.24
CA SER A 104 6.19 4.72 2.46
C SER A 104 7.29 3.89 3.09
N PHE A 105 8.47 3.95 2.50
CA PHE A 105 9.64 3.18 2.92
C PHE A 105 10.65 4.09 3.62
N GLU A 106 11.03 3.74 4.85
CA GLU A 106 11.95 4.49 5.70
C GLU A 106 13.16 3.66 6.13
#